data_AF-A0A935RPM3-F1
#
_entry.id   AF-A0A935RPM3-F1
#
_cell.length_a   1.000
_cell.length_b   1.000
_cell.length_c   1.000
_cell.angle_alpha   90.00
_cell.angle_beta   90.00
_cell.angle_gamma   90.00
#
_symmetry.space_group_name_H-M   'P 1'
#
loop_
_entity.id
_entity.type
_entity.pdbx_description
1 polymer ?
#
loop_
_entity_poly.entity_id
_entity_poly.type
_entity_poly.pdbx_seq_one_letter_code
_entity_poly.pdbx_strand_id
1 'polypeptide(L)'
;EFMPVNAEGARAFYINPGTGTTFNFQNNQVTGHFTKNAATECGGLISGNKFTGTGASGGFGAYNFGGPACGDPGTYTNNSVTGATTGMYITGANGVVLTGNSFTDNVTGIFITAVDVTGTVAHFNRIANNSSAGIENATASVVDAENNWWGCNYGPGVGGTGCAGTANGITGAGAANVDADPWLRLTTSAATSTVIVGGTDVVSSLLTTNSDNNTPGGGFIWHGTPATFVGTNGAVAPPSSTTTSGATGTIFTGTVPGVGGVATTVDGQTVSAPITVYNAASRRSRSR
;
A
#
# COMPACT_ATOMS: atom_id res chain seq x y z
N GLU A 1 -1.30 -0.33 32.17
CA GLU A 1 -1.23 1.09 32.56
C GLU A 1 -0.67 1.88 31.38
N PHE A 2 -1.44 2.81 30.82
CA PHE A 2 -0.97 3.73 29.77
C PHE A 2 -0.18 4.84 30.46
N MET A 3 1.15 4.75 30.47
CA MET A 3 2.00 5.84 30.96
C MET A 3 2.48 6.67 29.77
N PRO A 4 2.12 7.96 29.65
CA PRO A 4 2.91 8.88 28.84
C PRO A 4 4.26 9.05 29.54
N VAL A 5 5.31 8.48 28.93
CA VAL A 5 6.69 8.64 29.37
C VAL A 5 7.09 10.10 29.11
N ASN A 6 6.86 10.94 30.12
CA ASN A 6 7.56 12.18 30.45
C ASN A 6 8.32 12.86 29.30
N ALA A 7 7.71 13.88 28.67
CA ALA A 7 8.29 15.03 27.97
C ALA A 7 9.41 14.85 26.91
N GLU A 8 9.92 13.64 26.69
CA GLU A 8 10.77 13.22 25.58
C GLU A 8 10.25 11.88 25.05
N GLY A 9 8.94 11.82 24.76
CA GLY A 9 8.20 10.62 24.35
C GLY A 9 8.79 9.93 23.12
N ALA A 10 9.83 9.12 23.34
CA ALA A 10 10.63 8.52 22.28
C ALA A 10 9.82 7.57 21.40
N ARG A 11 8.75 6.97 21.91
CA ARG A 11 7.84 6.04 21.21
C ARG A 11 6.42 6.18 21.76
N ALA A 12 5.42 5.76 20.99
CA ALA A 12 4.01 5.78 21.42
C ALA A 12 3.67 4.69 22.44
N PHE A 13 4.21 3.47 22.27
CA PHE A 13 4.08 2.38 23.22
C PHE A 13 5.27 1.43 23.15
N TYR A 14 5.48 0.66 24.21
CA TYR A 14 6.32 -0.53 24.21
C TYR A 14 5.67 -1.55 25.12
N ILE A 15 5.33 -2.70 24.55
CA ILE A 15 4.55 -3.73 25.22
C ILE A 15 5.30 -5.05 25.10
N ASN A 16 5.67 -5.63 26.23
CA ASN A 16 6.16 -7.00 26.31
C ASN A 16 5.09 -7.81 27.05
N PRO A 17 4.07 -8.34 26.34
CA PRO A 17 2.99 -9.10 26.98
C PRO A 17 3.50 -10.33 27.75
N GLY A 18 4.64 -10.92 27.36
CA GLY A 18 5.08 -12.23 27.82
C GLY A 18 4.38 -13.38 27.08
N THR A 19 4.50 -14.61 27.60
CA THR A 19 3.82 -15.80 27.03
C THR A 19 2.32 -15.79 27.32
N GLY A 20 1.49 -16.07 26.31
CA GLY A 20 0.08 -16.41 26.53
C GLY A 20 -0.86 -15.23 26.82
N THR A 21 -0.40 -14.01 26.56
CA THR A 21 -1.16 -12.76 26.72
C THR A 21 -1.23 -12.04 25.38
N THR A 22 -2.44 -11.69 24.95
CA THR A 22 -2.64 -10.99 23.68
C THR A 22 -2.70 -9.49 23.92
N PHE A 23 -1.83 -8.73 23.24
CA PHE A 23 -1.94 -7.27 23.18
C PHE A 23 -2.71 -6.86 21.92
N ASN A 24 -3.80 -6.10 22.10
CA ASN A 24 -4.58 -5.54 20.99
C ASN A 24 -4.47 -4.01 20.99
N PHE A 25 -3.95 -3.46 19.90
CA PHE A 25 -3.91 -2.02 19.65
C PHE A 25 -4.66 -1.74 18.37
N GLN A 26 -5.90 -1.23 18.50
CA GLN A 26 -6.80 -1.13 17.36
C GLN A 26 -7.46 0.22 17.17
N ASN A 27 -7.56 0.67 15.92
CA ASN A 27 -8.31 1.87 15.50
C ASN A 27 -7.87 3.17 16.18
N ASN A 28 -6.57 3.29 16.49
CA ASN A 28 -6.01 4.47 17.13
C ASN A 28 -5.41 5.44 16.11
N GLN A 29 -5.39 6.72 16.46
CA GLN A 29 -4.57 7.73 15.80
C GLN A 29 -3.40 8.09 16.70
N VAL A 30 -2.19 7.93 16.19
CA VAL A 30 -0.94 8.23 16.90
C VAL A 30 -0.18 9.27 16.09
N THR A 31 0.05 10.44 16.69
CA THR A 31 0.80 11.52 16.07
C THR A 31 1.88 12.02 17.03
N GLY A 32 3.11 12.18 16.56
CA GLY A 32 4.18 12.69 17.42
C GLY A 32 5.57 12.71 16.78
N HIS A 33 6.53 13.28 17.50
CA HIS A 33 7.93 13.25 17.08
C HIS A 33 8.70 12.14 17.80
N PHE A 34 8.80 10.96 17.18
CA PHE A 34 9.31 9.75 17.82
C PHE A 34 10.75 9.42 17.41
N THR A 35 11.61 9.19 18.41
CA THR A 35 13.00 8.78 18.22
C THR A 35 13.20 7.26 18.29
N LYS A 36 12.13 6.50 18.56
CA LYS A 36 12.07 5.03 18.69
C LYS A 36 10.73 4.49 18.15
N ASN A 37 10.72 3.24 17.69
CA ASN A 37 9.49 2.57 17.22
C ASN A 37 8.53 2.25 18.37
N ALA A 38 7.23 2.29 18.06
CA ALA A 38 6.16 1.77 18.90
C ALA A 38 6.09 0.24 18.73
N ALA A 39 6.52 -0.49 19.76
CA ALA A 39 6.92 -1.89 19.58
C ALA A 39 6.20 -2.88 20.49
N THR A 40 6.06 -4.11 20.00
CA THR A 40 5.61 -5.28 20.78
C THR A 40 6.69 -6.35 20.81
N GLU A 41 6.92 -6.95 21.99
CA GLU A 41 7.78 -8.11 22.22
C GLU A 41 6.93 -9.30 22.66
N CYS A 42 6.80 -10.35 21.85
CA CYS A 42 5.85 -11.47 22.01
C CYS A 42 4.46 -11.30 21.38
N GLY A 43 4.40 -10.70 20.19
CA GLY A 43 3.20 -10.74 19.36
C GLY A 43 2.09 -9.79 19.80
N GLY A 44 0.92 -9.96 19.19
CA GLY A 44 -0.25 -9.10 19.38
C GLY A 44 -0.90 -8.70 18.06
N LEU A 45 -2.10 -8.14 18.15
CA LEU A 45 -2.84 -7.60 17.02
C LEU A 45 -2.77 -6.07 17.01
N ILE A 46 -2.07 -5.53 16.03
CA ILE A 46 -2.02 -4.11 15.74
C ILE A 46 -2.86 -3.89 14.49
N SER A 47 -4.04 -3.26 14.62
CA SER A 47 -4.97 -3.16 13.49
C SER A 47 -5.71 -1.84 13.35
N GLY A 48 -5.94 -1.37 12.14
CA GLY A 48 -6.76 -0.18 11.89
C GLY A 48 -6.12 1.13 12.37
N ASN A 49 -4.85 1.13 12.75
CA ASN A 49 -4.23 2.32 13.35
C ASN A 49 -3.67 3.25 12.28
N LYS A 50 -3.74 4.56 12.54
CA LYS A 50 -3.06 5.59 11.76
C LYS A 50 -1.92 6.18 12.59
N PHE A 51 -0.70 6.01 12.12
CA PHE A 51 0.51 6.52 12.71
C PHE A 51 1.11 7.60 11.81
N THR A 52 1.26 8.81 12.35
CA THR A 52 1.94 9.93 11.69
C THR A 52 3.06 10.39 12.59
N GLY A 53 4.28 9.98 12.26
CA GLY A 53 5.45 10.29 13.07
C GLY A 53 6.46 11.10 12.28
N THR A 54 7.15 12.05 12.89
CA THR A 54 8.34 12.68 12.31
C THR A 54 9.50 12.47 13.28
N GLY A 55 10.57 11.79 12.89
CA GLY A 55 11.68 11.49 13.81
C GLY A 55 12.43 10.22 13.45
N ALA A 56 13.60 10.04 14.07
CA ALA A 56 14.66 9.12 13.61
C ALA A 56 14.29 7.62 13.52
N SER A 57 13.16 7.18 14.09
CA SER A 57 12.74 5.77 14.00
C SER A 57 11.21 5.57 14.03
N GLY A 58 10.40 6.62 13.96
CA GLY A 58 9.00 6.58 14.40
C GLY A 58 8.01 5.83 13.50
N GLY A 59 7.84 4.52 13.68
CA GLY A 59 6.72 3.71 13.15
C GLY A 59 6.34 2.57 14.09
N PHE A 60 5.82 1.45 13.57
CA PHE A 60 5.59 0.23 14.36
C PHE A 60 6.86 -0.62 14.46
N GLY A 61 6.90 -1.52 15.46
CA GLY A 61 7.99 -2.47 15.63
C GLY A 61 7.56 -3.83 16.18
N ALA A 62 8.19 -4.90 15.67
CA ALA A 62 8.08 -6.27 16.17
C ALA A 62 9.46 -6.71 16.67
N TYR A 63 9.60 -6.88 17.98
CA TYR A 63 10.89 -7.03 18.64
C TYR A 63 10.98 -8.40 19.33
N ASN A 64 12.18 -8.99 19.32
CA ASN A 64 12.52 -10.11 20.19
C ASN A 64 14.04 -10.12 20.42
N PHE A 65 14.44 -10.04 21.69
CA PHE A 65 15.84 -9.98 22.11
C PHE A 65 16.30 -11.25 22.85
N GLY A 66 15.78 -12.42 22.48
CA GLY A 66 16.30 -13.72 22.96
C GLY A 66 15.64 -14.25 24.24
N GLY A 67 14.42 -13.81 24.55
CA GLY A 67 13.60 -14.45 25.59
C GLY A 67 12.98 -15.76 25.04
N PRO A 68 13.17 -16.93 25.69
CA PRO A 68 12.78 -18.24 25.14
C PRO A 68 11.26 -18.54 25.13
N ALA A 69 10.40 -17.53 25.05
CA ALA A 69 9.00 -17.67 25.42
C ALA A 69 7.98 -16.86 24.58
N CYS A 70 8.41 -16.07 23.60
CA CYS A 70 7.47 -15.38 22.72
C CYS A 70 6.91 -16.35 21.65
N GLY A 71 5.78 -17.01 21.92
CA GLY A 71 5.17 -17.99 21.02
C GLY A 71 4.30 -17.43 19.90
N ASP A 72 3.88 -16.15 19.99
CA ASP A 72 2.92 -15.58 19.05
C ASP A 72 3.59 -14.60 18.07
N PRO A 73 3.32 -14.73 16.75
CA PRO A 73 3.74 -13.75 15.77
C PRO A 73 3.02 -12.41 15.98
N GLY A 74 3.73 -11.30 15.75
CA GLY A 74 3.09 -9.99 15.66
C GLY A 74 2.27 -9.89 14.39
N THR A 75 0.96 -9.62 14.52
CA THR A 75 0.06 -9.39 13.38
C THR A 75 -0.24 -7.90 13.26
N TYR A 76 0.13 -7.32 12.12
CA TYR A 76 -0.11 -5.93 11.79
C TYR A 76 -0.99 -5.91 10.56
N THR A 77 -2.25 -5.49 10.72
CA THR A 77 -3.18 -5.48 9.60
C THR A 77 -3.91 -4.17 9.46
N ASN A 78 -4.08 -3.69 8.23
CA ASN A 78 -4.77 -2.45 7.96
C ASN A 78 -4.26 -1.35 8.89
N ASN A 79 -2.96 -1.09 8.94
CA ASN A 79 -2.37 0.09 9.58
C ASN A 79 -1.82 1.06 8.53
N SER A 80 -1.85 2.36 8.80
CA SER A 80 -1.25 3.39 7.95
C SER A 80 -0.12 4.06 8.72
N VAL A 81 1.08 4.05 8.15
CA VAL A 81 2.27 4.71 8.72
C VAL A 81 2.87 5.66 7.70
N THR A 82 3.04 6.92 8.10
CA THR A 82 3.59 7.97 7.24
C THR A 82 4.47 8.97 7.99
N GLY A 83 5.47 9.51 7.28
CA GLY A 83 6.42 10.52 7.77
C GLY A 83 7.60 9.96 8.56
N ALA A 84 7.65 8.65 8.77
CA ALA A 84 8.61 7.98 9.62
C ALA A 84 9.98 7.80 8.96
N THR A 85 11.04 7.61 9.75
CA THR A 85 12.26 6.99 9.20
C THR A 85 11.99 5.53 8.81
N THR A 86 11.28 4.78 9.64
CA THR A 86 10.92 3.37 9.33
C THR A 86 9.45 3.15 9.62
N GLY A 87 8.68 2.70 8.62
CA GLY A 87 7.26 2.40 8.80
C GLY A 87 7.01 1.19 9.71
N MET A 88 7.68 0.08 9.42
CA MET A 88 7.68 -1.15 10.23
C MET A 88 9.11 -1.63 10.49
N TYR A 89 9.48 -1.82 11.75
CA TYR A 89 10.80 -2.28 12.16
C TYR A 89 10.74 -3.67 12.79
N ILE A 90 11.35 -4.66 12.15
CA ILE A 90 11.36 -6.05 12.60
C ILE A 90 12.78 -6.40 13.05
N THR A 91 12.94 -6.82 14.31
CA THR A 91 14.24 -7.22 14.86
C THR A 91 14.11 -8.45 15.74
N GLY A 92 14.71 -9.56 15.31
CA GLY A 92 14.71 -10.87 16.01
C GLY A 92 13.33 -11.54 16.16
N ALA A 93 12.25 -10.92 15.69
CA ALA A 93 10.89 -11.41 15.81
C ALA A 93 10.52 -12.35 14.66
N ASN A 94 10.08 -13.56 14.99
CA ASN A 94 9.68 -14.59 14.04
C ASN A 94 8.18 -14.52 13.73
N GLY A 95 7.81 -14.98 12.53
CA GLY A 95 6.44 -15.16 12.08
C GLY A 95 5.66 -13.86 11.85
N VAL A 96 6.30 -12.69 11.80
CA VAL A 96 5.60 -11.41 11.69
C VAL A 96 4.73 -11.35 10.44
N VAL A 97 3.44 -11.05 10.61
CA VAL A 97 2.46 -10.95 9.53
C VAL A 97 2.07 -9.49 9.31
N LEU A 98 2.32 -8.98 8.10
CA LEU A 98 1.95 -7.65 7.66
C LEU A 98 0.94 -7.76 6.52
N THR A 99 -0.34 -7.44 6.76
CA THR A 99 -1.38 -7.58 5.72
C THR A 99 -2.25 -6.34 5.57
N GLY A 100 -2.36 -5.79 4.36
CA GLY A 100 -3.27 -4.66 4.12
C GLY A 100 -2.80 -3.32 4.69
N ASN A 101 -1.53 -3.20 5.10
CA ASN A 101 -0.99 -1.95 5.67
C ASN A 101 -0.62 -0.96 4.56
N SER A 102 -0.48 0.31 4.92
CA SER A 102 0.02 1.38 4.05
C SER A 102 1.26 1.99 4.70
N PHE A 103 2.43 1.75 4.11
CA PHE A 103 3.71 2.35 4.49
C PHE A 103 4.11 3.35 3.41
N THR A 104 3.76 4.63 3.63
CA THR A 104 4.03 5.68 2.62
C THR A 104 4.68 6.91 3.16
N ASP A 105 5.50 7.57 2.33
CA ASP A 105 6.22 8.80 2.67
C ASP A 105 7.11 8.61 3.92
N ASN A 106 7.68 7.42 4.08
CA ASN A 106 8.71 7.12 5.07
C ASN A 106 10.09 7.13 4.41
N VAL A 107 11.18 7.03 5.17
CA VAL A 107 12.50 6.76 4.56
C VAL A 107 12.55 5.32 4.05
N THR A 108 12.28 4.36 4.94
CA THR A 108 12.12 2.95 4.63
C THR A 108 10.71 2.49 5.01
N GLY A 109 10.02 1.79 4.12
CA GLY A 109 8.69 1.24 4.41
C GLY A 109 8.74 0.17 5.49
N ILE A 110 9.45 -0.93 5.21
CA ILE A 110 9.66 -2.06 6.13
C ILE A 110 11.16 -2.31 6.26
N PHE A 111 11.67 -2.37 7.49
CA PHE A 111 13.07 -2.68 7.76
C PHE A 111 13.18 -3.94 8.62
N ILE A 112 13.92 -4.93 8.13
CA ILE A 112 14.17 -6.21 8.79
C ILE A 112 15.64 -6.30 9.13
N THR A 113 15.92 -6.56 10.41
CA THR A 113 17.28 -6.60 10.95
C THR A 113 17.44 -7.66 12.05
N ALA A 114 18.66 -7.80 12.55
CA ALA A 114 19.16 -8.87 13.42
C ALA A 114 19.16 -10.26 12.76
N VAL A 115 20.03 -11.14 13.27
CA VAL A 115 20.10 -12.53 12.79
C VAL A 115 18.93 -13.33 13.39
N ASP A 116 18.42 -14.31 12.65
CA ASP A 116 17.36 -15.26 13.06
C ASP A 116 15.90 -14.77 12.98
N VAL A 117 15.56 -13.88 12.05
CA VAL A 117 14.15 -13.64 11.67
C VAL A 117 13.71 -14.75 10.70
N THR A 118 12.55 -15.34 10.91
CA THR A 118 12.01 -16.41 10.05
C THR A 118 10.50 -16.29 9.91
N GLY A 119 9.95 -16.69 8.75
CA GLY A 119 8.51 -16.73 8.53
C GLY A 119 7.82 -15.36 8.46
N THR A 120 8.56 -14.29 8.13
CA THR A 120 7.94 -12.98 7.89
C THR A 120 7.14 -13.00 6.61
N VAL A 121 5.87 -12.61 6.71
CA VAL A 121 4.93 -12.51 5.58
C VAL A 121 4.44 -11.08 5.48
N ALA A 122 4.53 -10.49 4.29
CA ALA A 122 4.07 -9.15 3.97
C ALA A 122 3.23 -9.19 2.70
N HIS A 123 1.90 -9.27 2.82
CA HIS A 123 1.00 -9.34 1.66
C HIS A 123 0.04 -8.17 1.60
N PHE A 124 -0.40 -7.80 0.40
CA PHE A 124 -1.45 -6.80 0.19
C PHE A 124 -1.14 -5.44 0.85
N ASN A 125 0.12 -5.11 1.09
CA ASN A 125 0.49 -3.81 1.63
C ASN A 125 0.66 -2.80 0.49
N ARG A 126 0.35 -1.53 0.76
CA ARG A 126 0.70 -0.37 -0.07
C ARG A 126 2.04 0.18 0.41
N ILE A 127 3.07 0.06 -0.43
CA ILE A 127 4.44 0.50 -0.17
C ILE A 127 4.79 1.51 -1.26
N ALA A 128 4.61 2.79 -0.98
CA ALA A 128 4.71 3.84 -2.00
C ALA A 128 5.34 5.13 -1.46
N ASN A 129 6.05 5.86 -2.31
CA ASN A 129 6.72 7.12 -2.01
C ASN A 129 7.69 7.08 -0.81
N ASN A 130 8.22 5.92 -0.43
CA ASN A 130 9.28 5.87 0.57
C ASN A 130 10.61 6.33 -0.06
N SER A 131 11.40 7.16 0.62
CA SER A 131 12.50 7.90 -0.01
C SER A 131 13.79 7.10 -0.22
N SER A 132 13.97 5.98 0.50
CA SER A 132 15.16 5.12 0.39
C SER A 132 14.82 3.71 -0.07
N ALA A 133 13.86 3.03 0.57
CA ALA A 133 13.52 1.65 0.25
C ALA A 133 12.04 1.36 0.55
N GLY A 134 11.45 0.47 -0.24
CA GLY A 134 10.16 -0.13 0.11
C GLY A 134 10.34 -1.16 1.23
N ILE A 135 11.23 -2.13 0.99
CA ILE A 135 11.68 -3.11 1.99
C ILE A 135 13.20 -3.09 2.05
N GLU A 136 13.76 -2.97 3.24
CA GLU A 136 15.18 -3.19 3.50
C GLU A 136 15.32 -4.49 4.32
N ASN A 137 15.96 -5.50 3.74
CA ASN A 137 16.29 -6.74 4.43
C ASN A 137 17.80 -6.79 4.69
N ALA A 138 18.21 -6.46 5.92
CA ALA A 138 19.61 -6.51 6.33
C ALA A 138 20.07 -7.90 6.82
N THR A 139 19.26 -8.94 6.60
CA THR A 139 19.43 -10.27 7.20
C THR A 139 19.48 -11.36 6.12
N ALA A 140 19.87 -12.58 6.46
CA ALA A 140 19.76 -13.72 5.55
C ALA A 140 18.33 -14.32 5.48
N SER A 141 17.38 -13.73 6.20
CA SER A 141 16.02 -14.25 6.35
C SER A 141 15.24 -14.17 5.05
N VAL A 142 14.45 -15.21 4.79
CA VAL A 142 13.46 -15.20 3.70
C VAL A 142 12.24 -14.39 4.13
N VAL A 143 11.77 -13.54 3.23
CA VAL A 143 10.58 -12.71 3.41
C VAL A 143 9.66 -13.00 2.24
N ASP A 144 8.46 -13.48 2.54
CA ASP A 144 7.40 -13.56 1.55
C ASP A 144 6.71 -12.19 1.46
N ALA A 145 6.94 -11.48 0.37
CA ALA A 145 6.46 -10.13 0.09
C ALA A 145 5.60 -10.07 -1.20
N GLU A 146 4.93 -11.17 -1.54
CA GLU A 146 4.04 -11.21 -2.68
C GLU A 146 2.81 -10.31 -2.51
N ASN A 147 2.18 -9.99 -3.64
CA ASN A 147 0.90 -9.31 -3.75
C ASN A 147 0.84 -7.96 -3.01
N ASN A 148 1.97 -7.27 -2.89
CA ASN A 148 2.02 -5.87 -2.45
C ASN A 148 1.88 -4.91 -3.65
N TRP A 149 1.40 -3.70 -3.38
CA TRP A 149 1.46 -2.57 -4.30
C TRP A 149 2.69 -1.71 -4.02
N TRP A 150 3.57 -1.55 -5.00
CA TRP A 150 4.89 -0.89 -4.85
C TRP A 150 4.92 0.56 -5.36
N GLY A 151 3.76 1.17 -5.58
CA GLY A 151 3.62 2.51 -6.16
C GLY A 151 3.74 2.56 -7.69
N CYS A 152 4.28 1.51 -8.33
CA CYS A 152 4.38 1.39 -9.78
C CYS A 152 3.91 0.02 -10.29
N ASN A 153 3.35 -0.02 -11.51
CA ASN A 153 2.94 -1.26 -12.17
C ASN A 153 4.09 -2.19 -12.54
N TYR A 154 5.32 -1.68 -12.56
CA TYR A 154 6.52 -2.40 -12.98
C TYR A 154 7.18 -3.21 -11.85
N GLY A 155 6.68 -3.07 -10.62
CA GLY A 155 7.14 -3.84 -9.48
C GLY A 155 8.21 -3.13 -8.65
N PRO A 156 8.85 -3.86 -7.73
CA PRO A 156 9.77 -3.28 -6.76
C PRO A 156 10.96 -2.60 -7.45
N GLY A 157 11.14 -1.30 -7.21
CA GLY A 157 12.32 -0.53 -7.65
C GLY A 157 12.37 -0.24 -9.15
N VAL A 158 11.35 -0.63 -9.92
CA VAL A 158 11.30 -0.42 -11.37
C VAL A 158 10.33 0.72 -11.68
N GLY A 159 10.84 1.77 -12.32
CA GLY A 159 10.03 2.84 -12.90
C GLY A 159 9.59 2.53 -14.33
N GLY A 160 8.73 3.36 -14.90
CA GLY A 160 8.35 3.26 -16.30
C GLY A 160 7.27 4.24 -16.71
N THR A 161 6.71 4.05 -17.90
CA THR A 161 5.70 4.97 -18.44
C THR A 161 4.50 5.09 -17.51
N GLY A 162 4.14 6.33 -17.22
CA GLY A 162 3.03 6.62 -16.32
C GLY A 162 3.37 6.47 -14.84
N CYS A 163 4.55 5.99 -14.44
CA CYS A 163 4.97 6.01 -13.03
C CYS A 163 5.92 7.18 -12.76
N ALA A 164 5.40 8.24 -12.14
CA ALA A 164 6.16 9.44 -11.76
C ALA A 164 6.62 9.44 -10.29
N GLY A 165 6.18 8.47 -9.49
CA GLY A 165 6.54 8.33 -8.08
C GLY A 165 7.94 7.74 -7.87
N THR A 166 8.40 7.73 -6.61
CA THR A 166 9.64 7.04 -6.24
C THR A 166 9.48 5.54 -6.45
N ALA A 167 10.39 4.94 -7.23
CA ALA A 167 10.41 3.50 -7.42
C ALA A 167 10.83 2.82 -6.11
N ASN A 168 9.87 2.26 -5.36
CA ASN A 168 10.15 1.61 -4.10
C ASN A 168 10.70 0.21 -4.32
N GLY A 169 12.02 0.07 -4.16
CA GLY A 169 12.74 -1.19 -4.32
C GLY A 169 12.97 -1.95 -3.03
N ILE A 170 13.63 -3.08 -3.20
CA ILE A 170 14.13 -3.94 -2.14
C ILE A 170 15.64 -3.72 -2.00
N THR A 171 16.12 -3.49 -0.79
CA THR A 171 17.54 -3.23 -0.50
C THR A 171 18.05 -4.08 0.66
N GLY A 172 19.36 -3.96 0.96
CA GLY A 172 20.04 -4.67 2.05
C GLY A 172 20.72 -5.98 1.59
N ALA A 173 21.55 -6.55 2.48
CA ALA A 173 22.32 -7.76 2.19
C ALA A 173 21.44 -8.99 1.89
N GLY A 174 20.20 -8.98 2.40
CA GLY A 174 19.18 -9.99 2.18
C GLY A 174 18.19 -9.68 1.06
N ALA A 175 18.44 -8.68 0.21
CA ALA A 175 17.48 -8.27 -0.81
C ALA A 175 17.04 -9.43 -1.72
N ALA A 176 17.96 -10.35 -2.05
CA ALA A 176 17.67 -11.53 -2.87
C ALA A 176 16.77 -12.57 -2.17
N ASN A 177 16.57 -12.46 -0.86
CA ASN A 177 15.71 -13.36 -0.07
C ASN A 177 14.31 -12.80 0.13
N VAL A 178 13.99 -11.64 -0.46
CA VAL A 178 12.65 -11.08 -0.45
C VAL A 178 11.96 -11.51 -1.74
N ASP A 179 10.97 -12.38 -1.61
CA ASP A 179 10.14 -12.81 -2.73
C ASP A 179 8.98 -11.83 -2.92
N ALA A 180 8.96 -11.09 -4.01
CA ALA A 180 7.95 -10.05 -4.25
C ALA A 180 7.18 -10.27 -5.56
N ASP A 181 7.40 -11.41 -6.23
CA ASP A 181 6.74 -11.76 -7.48
C ASP A 181 5.72 -12.88 -7.20
N PRO A 182 4.41 -12.66 -7.40
CA PRO A 182 3.83 -11.53 -8.11
C PRO A 182 3.55 -10.28 -7.26
N TRP A 183 3.46 -9.10 -7.89
CA TRP A 183 3.05 -7.84 -7.23
C TRP A 183 1.74 -7.28 -7.79
N LEU A 184 0.99 -6.48 -7.03
CA LEU A 184 -0.26 -5.86 -7.49
C LEU A 184 -0.01 -4.78 -8.55
N ARG A 185 -0.95 -4.60 -9.48
CA ARG A 185 -0.92 -3.55 -10.51
C ARG A 185 -2.20 -2.73 -10.49
N LEU A 186 -2.06 -1.44 -10.74
CA LEU A 186 -3.16 -0.55 -11.07
C LEU A 186 -3.64 -0.84 -12.50
N THR A 187 -4.93 -1.14 -12.63
CA THR A 187 -5.62 -1.25 -13.91
C THR A 187 -6.79 -0.28 -13.95
N THR A 188 -7.12 0.25 -15.13
CA THR A 188 -8.33 1.07 -15.35
C THR A 188 -9.03 0.58 -16.60
N SER A 189 -10.34 0.41 -16.52
CA SER A 189 -11.19 -0.02 -17.62
C SER A 189 -12.48 0.79 -17.66
N ALA A 190 -13.02 1.00 -18.85
CA ALA A 190 -14.35 1.56 -19.05
C ALA A 190 -15.33 0.43 -19.34
N ALA A 191 -16.59 0.56 -18.89
CA ALA A 191 -17.61 -0.47 -19.13
C ALA A 191 -17.93 -0.61 -20.62
N THR A 192 -17.76 0.46 -21.39
CA THR A 192 -17.77 0.42 -22.85
C THR A 192 -16.54 1.12 -23.44
N SER A 193 -16.24 0.88 -24.71
CA SER A 193 -15.17 1.60 -25.41
C SER A 193 -15.67 2.81 -26.21
N THR A 194 -16.99 3.11 -26.17
CA THR A 194 -17.60 4.15 -26.99
C THR A 194 -18.80 4.82 -26.34
N VAL A 195 -18.87 6.15 -26.42
CA VAL A 195 -20.06 6.92 -26.02
C VAL A 195 -20.43 7.93 -27.11
N ILE A 196 -21.64 8.50 -27.03
CA ILE A 196 -21.99 9.70 -27.80
C ILE A 196 -21.70 10.95 -26.97
N VAL A 197 -21.64 12.14 -27.59
CA VAL A 197 -21.62 13.42 -26.86
C VAL A 197 -22.84 13.50 -25.93
N GLY A 198 -22.61 13.85 -24.67
CA GLY A 198 -23.59 13.84 -23.58
C GLY A 198 -23.88 12.45 -22.99
N GLY A 199 -23.40 11.37 -23.63
CA GLY A 199 -23.48 10.01 -23.12
C GLY A 199 -22.43 9.76 -22.03
N THR A 200 -22.75 8.83 -21.15
CA THR A 200 -21.91 8.47 -20.00
C THR A 200 -21.34 7.06 -20.10
N ASP A 201 -20.21 6.83 -19.42
CA ASP A 201 -19.63 5.52 -19.19
C ASP A 201 -19.13 5.39 -17.76
N VAL A 202 -19.18 4.19 -17.21
CA VAL A 202 -18.61 3.89 -15.91
C VAL A 202 -17.16 3.48 -16.11
N VAL A 203 -16.25 4.14 -15.40
CA VAL A 203 -14.82 3.79 -15.39
C VAL A 203 -14.48 3.22 -14.03
N SER A 204 -13.87 2.03 -14.04
CA SER A 204 -13.44 1.30 -12.84
C SER A 204 -11.94 1.12 -12.85
N SER A 205 -11.33 1.38 -11.69
CA SER A 205 -9.90 1.23 -11.46
C SER A 205 -9.65 0.28 -10.30
N LEU A 206 -8.76 -0.69 -10.50
CA LEU A 206 -8.54 -1.81 -9.60
C LEU A 206 -7.06 -1.99 -9.28
N LEU A 207 -6.78 -2.28 -8.01
CA LEU A 207 -5.51 -2.73 -7.43
C LEU A 207 -5.66 -4.13 -6.85
N THR A 208 -6.36 -5.01 -7.57
CA THR A 208 -6.70 -6.38 -7.14
C THR A 208 -6.10 -7.44 -8.05
N THR A 209 -5.43 -7.05 -9.14
CA THR A 209 -4.82 -7.96 -10.10
C THR A 209 -3.31 -7.85 -10.01
N ASN A 210 -2.62 -8.97 -9.89
CA ASN A 210 -1.17 -9.01 -9.77
C ASN A 210 -0.44 -9.07 -11.13
N SER A 211 0.90 -9.11 -11.12
CA SER A 211 1.78 -9.13 -12.30
C SER A 211 1.52 -10.34 -13.20
N ASP A 212 1.11 -11.46 -12.61
CA ASP A 212 0.72 -12.69 -13.32
C ASP A 212 -0.69 -12.66 -13.92
N ASN A 213 -1.41 -11.55 -13.78
CA ASN A 213 -2.82 -11.40 -14.16
C ASN A 213 -3.79 -12.24 -13.31
N ASN A 214 -3.39 -12.66 -12.12
CA ASN A 214 -4.25 -13.33 -11.16
C ASN A 214 -4.93 -12.31 -10.24
N THR A 215 -6.10 -12.67 -9.73
CA THR A 215 -6.75 -11.96 -8.61
C THR A 215 -6.52 -12.79 -7.34
N PRO A 216 -5.43 -12.56 -6.62
CA PRO A 216 -5.11 -13.31 -5.41
C PRO A 216 -6.22 -13.15 -4.35
N GLY A 217 -6.62 -14.25 -3.73
CA GLY A 217 -7.49 -14.22 -2.56
C GLY A 217 -6.71 -13.87 -1.29
N GLY A 218 -7.40 -13.48 -0.22
CA GLY A 218 -6.78 -13.30 1.11
C GLY A 218 -6.58 -11.85 1.56
N GLY A 219 -6.83 -10.85 0.71
CA GLY A 219 -6.78 -9.46 1.15
C GLY A 219 -6.90 -8.42 0.05
N PHE A 220 -6.82 -7.16 0.47
CA PHE A 220 -6.74 -6.00 -0.39
C PHE A 220 -5.75 -5.01 0.20
N ILE A 221 -5.24 -4.11 -0.62
CA ILE A 221 -4.50 -2.96 -0.11
C ILE A 221 -5.36 -2.10 0.82
N TRP A 222 -4.68 -1.27 1.61
CA TRP A 222 -5.27 -0.30 2.53
C TRP A 222 -6.47 0.45 1.92
N HIS A 223 -7.59 0.44 2.64
CA HIS A 223 -8.80 1.19 2.31
C HIS A 223 -8.57 2.69 2.43
N GLY A 224 -9.09 3.47 1.50
CA GLY A 224 -8.87 4.92 1.51
C GLY A 224 -7.65 5.36 0.70
N THR A 225 -7.04 4.46 -0.10
CA THR A 225 -5.93 4.84 -1.00
C THR A 225 -6.44 5.86 -2.01
N PRO A 226 -5.86 7.08 -2.10
CA PRO A 226 -6.34 8.12 -3.00
C PRO A 226 -6.14 7.78 -4.48
N ALA A 227 -7.13 8.13 -5.29
CA ALA A 227 -7.07 8.08 -6.75
C ALA A 227 -7.58 9.39 -7.36
N THR A 228 -6.94 9.85 -8.43
CA THR A 228 -7.42 10.98 -9.24
C THR A 228 -7.77 10.52 -10.65
N PHE A 229 -8.74 11.21 -11.26
CA PHE A 229 -9.25 10.92 -12.59
C PHE A 229 -9.16 12.16 -13.47
N VAL A 230 -8.71 11.98 -14.71
CA VAL A 230 -8.66 13.04 -15.72
C VAL A 230 -9.31 12.53 -17.00
N GLY A 231 -10.32 13.27 -17.47
CA GLY A 231 -11.00 13.00 -18.73
C GLY A 231 -10.34 13.69 -19.92
N THR A 232 -10.22 12.97 -21.03
CA THR A 232 -9.85 13.52 -22.35
C THR A 232 -11.05 13.40 -23.28
N ASN A 233 -11.42 14.48 -23.96
CA ASN A 233 -12.65 14.58 -24.78
C ASN A 233 -13.96 14.28 -24.02
N GLY A 234 -13.90 14.38 -22.69
CA GLY A 234 -15.03 14.27 -21.79
C GLY A 234 -14.68 14.78 -20.41
N ALA A 235 -15.69 14.91 -19.56
CA ALA A 235 -15.55 15.26 -18.15
C ALA A 235 -15.66 14.00 -17.29
N VAL A 236 -15.09 14.03 -16.08
CA VAL A 236 -15.22 12.96 -15.09
C VAL A 236 -15.87 13.46 -13.81
N ALA A 237 -16.72 12.66 -13.20
CA ALA A 237 -17.35 12.95 -11.93
C ALA A 237 -17.50 11.67 -11.08
N PRO A 238 -16.89 11.60 -9.88
CA PRO A 238 -16.00 12.61 -9.28
C PRO A 238 -14.59 12.64 -9.93
N PRO A 239 -13.85 13.75 -9.86
CA PRO A 239 -12.47 13.84 -10.37
C PRO A 239 -11.44 13.18 -9.44
N SER A 240 -11.85 12.79 -8.23
CA SER A 240 -11.04 12.01 -7.29
C SER A 240 -11.93 11.14 -6.42
N SER A 241 -11.36 10.06 -5.91
CA SER A 241 -12.03 9.14 -4.98
C SER A 241 -10.97 8.40 -4.17
N THR A 242 -11.39 7.47 -3.33
CA THR A 242 -10.50 6.57 -2.62
C THR A 242 -10.88 5.11 -2.90
N THR A 243 -9.95 4.20 -2.68
CA THR A 243 -10.20 2.77 -2.84
C THR A 243 -11.05 2.21 -1.70
N THR A 244 -11.93 1.28 -2.02
CA THR A 244 -12.55 0.35 -1.09
C THR A 244 -12.25 -1.06 -1.60
N SER A 245 -11.59 -1.89 -0.79
CA SER A 245 -11.18 -3.25 -1.20
C SER A 245 -10.39 -3.25 -2.52
N GLY A 246 -9.43 -2.32 -2.64
CA GLY A 246 -8.61 -2.16 -3.85
C GLY A 246 -9.33 -1.61 -5.09
N ALA A 247 -10.62 -1.26 -5.01
CA ALA A 247 -11.40 -0.75 -6.13
C ALA A 247 -11.84 0.70 -5.95
N THR A 248 -11.88 1.46 -7.04
CA THR A 248 -12.44 2.82 -7.10
C THR A 248 -12.95 3.12 -8.52
N GLY A 249 -13.62 4.25 -8.73
CA GLY A 249 -14.14 4.58 -10.05
C GLY A 249 -14.69 5.99 -10.18
N THR A 250 -15.07 6.33 -11.40
CA THR A 250 -15.67 7.60 -11.80
C THR A 250 -16.66 7.40 -12.94
N ILE A 251 -17.48 8.40 -13.24
CA ILE A 251 -18.31 8.43 -14.43
C ILE A 251 -17.67 9.39 -15.44
N PHE A 252 -17.44 8.89 -16.65
CA PHE A 252 -17.04 9.69 -17.80
C PHE A 252 -18.27 10.20 -18.55
N THR A 253 -18.27 11.46 -18.97
CA THR A 253 -19.30 12.04 -19.84
C THR A 253 -18.63 12.61 -21.09
N GLY A 254 -18.95 12.08 -22.27
CA GLY A 254 -18.35 12.54 -23.53
C GLY A 254 -18.77 13.98 -23.85
N THR A 255 -17.83 14.86 -24.16
CA THR A 255 -18.11 16.28 -24.46
C THR A 255 -17.69 16.69 -25.86
N VAL A 256 -16.64 16.09 -26.40
CA VAL A 256 -16.08 16.40 -27.72
C VAL A 256 -15.92 15.11 -28.51
N PRO A 257 -16.39 15.01 -29.77
CA PRO A 257 -16.15 13.83 -30.59
C PRO A 257 -14.65 13.57 -30.82
N GLY A 258 -14.25 12.31 -30.78
CA GLY A 258 -12.85 11.90 -31.00
C GLY A 258 -12.42 10.76 -30.08
N VAL A 259 -11.16 10.34 -30.22
CA VAL A 259 -10.53 9.37 -29.30
C VAL A 259 -10.19 10.10 -28.00
N GLY A 260 -10.77 9.65 -26.90
CA GLY A 260 -10.57 10.19 -25.57
C GLY A 260 -10.42 9.08 -24.54
N GLY A 261 -10.87 9.34 -23.32
CA GLY A 261 -10.86 8.35 -22.25
C GLY A 261 -10.68 8.96 -20.87
N VAL A 262 -10.38 8.09 -19.91
CA VAL A 262 -10.09 8.46 -18.53
C VAL A 262 -8.72 7.94 -18.15
N ALA A 263 -7.85 8.85 -17.71
CA ALA A 263 -6.62 8.51 -17.00
C ALA A 263 -6.91 8.45 -15.50
N THR A 264 -6.43 7.42 -14.82
CA THR A 264 -6.47 7.28 -13.37
C THR A 264 -5.06 7.27 -12.82
N THR A 265 -4.80 8.06 -11.78
CA THR A 265 -3.53 8.08 -11.08
C THR A 265 -3.68 7.63 -9.64
N VAL A 266 -2.86 6.65 -9.22
CA VAL A 266 -2.68 6.22 -7.82
C VAL A 266 -1.18 6.16 -7.55
N ASP A 267 -0.72 6.80 -6.47
CA ASP A 267 0.69 6.76 -6.03
C ASP A 267 1.72 7.18 -7.09
N GLY A 268 1.30 8.02 -8.02
CA GLY A 268 2.13 8.46 -9.15
C GLY A 268 2.11 7.50 -10.34
N GLN A 269 1.52 6.30 -10.25
CA GLN A 269 1.19 5.46 -11.40
C GLN A 269 -0.08 5.95 -12.07
N THR A 270 0.01 6.25 -13.35
CA THR A 270 -1.12 6.62 -14.22
C THR A 270 -1.37 5.52 -15.25
N VAL A 271 -2.62 5.10 -15.38
CA VAL A 271 -3.10 4.19 -16.44
C VAL A 271 -4.38 4.75 -17.06
N SER A 272 -4.65 4.42 -18.32
CA SER A 272 -5.76 5.02 -19.07
C SER A 272 -6.73 3.97 -19.61
N ALA A 273 -8.03 4.24 -19.49
CA ALA A 273 -9.07 3.55 -20.24
C ALA A 273 -9.48 4.40 -21.46
N PRO A 274 -9.22 3.95 -22.70
CA PRO A 274 -9.62 4.67 -23.89
C PRO A 274 -11.13 4.59 -24.13
N ILE A 275 -11.75 5.71 -24.49
CA ILE A 275 -13.18 5.81 -24.83
C ILE A 275 -13.31 6.69 -26.08
N THR A 276 -13.97 6.18 -27.12
CA THR A 276 -14.24 6.97 -28.33
C THR A 276 -15.58 7.69 -28.21
N VAL A 277 -15.59 9.01 -28.38
CA VAL A 277 -16.80 9.84 -28.34
C VAL A 277 -17.30 10.11 -29.76
N TYR A 278 -18.57 9.84 -30.02
CA TYR A 278 -19.23 10.07 -31.32
C TYR A 278 -20.26 11.19 -31.24
N ASN A 279 -20.56 11.81 -32.39
CA ASN A 279 -21.76 12.63 -32.52
C ASN A 279 -23.02 11.75 -32.46
N ALA A 280 -24.08 12.22 -31.80
CA ALA A 280 -25.35 11.51 -31.74
C ALA A 280 -25.94 11.18 -33.14
N ALA A 281 -25.60 11.98 -34.16
CA ALA A 281 -26.07 11.81 -35.53
C ALA A 281 -25.36 10.68 -36.32
N SER A 282 -24.22 10.15 -35.88
CA SER A 282 -23.43 9.21 -36.68
C SER A 282 -23.83 7.73 -36.54
N ARG A 283 -24.68 7.36 -35.57
CA ARG A 283 -25.14 5.96 -35.38
C ARG A 283 -26.31 5.55 -36.30
N ARG A 284 -26.90 6.46 -37.09
CA ARG A 284 -28.04 6.16 -37.98
C ARG A 284 -27.68 5.80 -39.42
N SER A 285 -26.40 5.76 -39.82
CA SER A 285 -26.03 5.58 -41.26
C SER A 285 -25.50 4.20 -41.67
N ARG A 286 -25.52 3.18 -40.81
CA ARG A 286 -25.07 1.80 -41.15
C ARG A 286 -26.20 0.78 -41.31
N SER A 287 -27.28 1.15 -41.97
CA SER A 287 -28.19 0.17 -42.59
C SER A 287 -28.58 0.68 -43.99
N ARG A 288 -27.85 0.21 -44.99
CA ARG A 288 -28.31 0.14 -46.39
C ARG A 288 -28.10 -1.28 -46.85
#